data_AF-A0A7C3R3T3-F1
#
_entry.id   AF-A0A7C3R3T3-F1
#
_cell.length_a   1.000
_cell.length_b   1.000
_cell.length_c   1.000
_cell.angle_alpha   90.00
_cell.angle_beta   90.00
_cell.angle_gamma   90.00
#
_symmetry.space_group_name_H-M   'P 1'
#
loop_
_entity.id
_entity.type
_entity.pdbx_description
1 polymer ?
#
loop_
_entity_poly.entity_id
_entity_poly.type
_entity_poly.pdbx_seq_one_letter_code
_entity_poly.pdbx_strand_id
1 'polypeptide(L)'
;MKNVEERAKFDKFELEDSYDFTDGIRGRFYKPKKVPTSMRLDDDILLFLKKEASEKKMAYQTLINNLLREHMQVAGLRNQGN
;
A
#
# COMPACT_ATOMS: atom_id res chain seq x y z
N MET A 1 -35.45 4.62 -8.31
CA MET A 1 -34.73 3.83 -7.29
C MET A 1 -35.14 2.38 -7.47
N LYS A 2 -34.20 1.48 -7.80
CA LYS A 2 -34.52 0.06 -8.03
C LYS A 2 -34.79 -0.62 -6.68
N ASN A 3 -35.87 -1.41 -6.65
CA ASN A 3 -36.46 -2.06 -5.49
C ASN A 3 -35.43 -2.95 -4.76
N VAL A 4 -35.51 -3.04 -3.42
CA VAL A 4 -34.62 -3.86 -2.57
C VAL A 4 -34.61 -5.33 -3.02
N GLU A 5 -35.74 -5.81 -3.53
CA GLU A 5 -35.91 -7.17 -4.05
C GLU A 5 -35.12 -7.42 -5.35
N GLU A 6 -34.92 -6.41 -6.19
CA GLU A 6 -34.12 -6.53 -7.41
C GLU A 6 -32.62 -6.65 -7.09
N ARG A 7 -32.17 -6.06 -5.98
CA ARG A 7 -30.78 -6.14 -5.50
C ARG A 7 -30.45 -7.53 -4.96
N ALA A 8 -31.37 -8.15 -4.22
CA ALA A 8 -31.19 -9.49 -3.64
C ALA A 8 -30.95 -10.58 -4.69
N LYS A 9 -31.41 -10.38 -5.94
CA LYS A 9 -31.14 -11.31 -7.06
C LYS A 9 -29.65 -11.43 -7.41
N PHE A 10 -28.83 -10.44 -7.08
CA PHE A 10 -27.40 -10.44 -7.38
C PHE A 10 -26.52 -10.83 -6.19
N ASP A 11 -27.11 -11.13 -5.01
CA ASP A 11 -26.35 -11.51 -3.81
C ASP A 11 -25.77 -12.94 -3.90
N LYS A 12 -26.35 -13.79 -4.75
CA LYS A 12 -25.79 -15.11 -5.11
C LYS A 12 -25.04 -15.03 -6.43
N PHE A 13 -23.90 -14.34 -6.42
CA PHE A 13 -22.96 -14.40 -7.54
C PHE A 13 -21.89 -15.44 -7.21
N GLU A 14 -21.90 -16.58 -7.90
CA GLU A 14 -20.78 -17.51 -7.88
C GLU A 14 -19.81 -17.14 -8.99
N LEU A 15 -18.54 -17.03 -8.62
CA LEU A 15 -17.48 -16.72 -9.56
C LEU A 15 -17.17 -17.99 -10.36
N GLU A 16 -17.15 -17.89 -11.69
CA GLU A 16 -16.90 -19.03 -12.55
C GLU A 16 -15.41 -19.46 -12.46
N ASP A 17 -15.12 -20.76 -12.48
CA ASP A 17 -13.73 -21.26 -12.35
C ASP A 17 -12.82 -20.84 -13.53
N SER A 18 -13.41 -20.34 -14.61
CA SER A 18 -12.73 -19.88 -15.83
C SER A 18 -12.12 -18.48 -15.73
N TYR A 19 -12.33 -17.76 -14.62
CA TYR A 19 -11.75 -16.44 -14.44
C TYR A 19 -10.24 -16.52 -14.20
N ASP A 20 -9.47 -16.03 -15.19
CA ASP A 20 -8.02 -15.92 -15.10
C ASP A 20 -7.62 -14.56 -14.50
N PHE A 21 -7.16 -14.58 -13.25
CA PHE A 21 -6.65 -13.41 -12.52
C PHE A 21 -5.12 -13.30 -12.54
N THR A 22 -4.42 -14.06 -13.39
CA THR A 22 -2.95 -14.03 -13.47
C THR A 22 -2.39 -12.63 -13.72
N ASP A 23 -3.05 -11.82 -14.56
CA ASP A 23 -2.68 -10.42 -14.83
C ASP A 23 -3.36 -9.40 -13.88
N GLY A 24 -4.04 -9.88 -12.85
CA GLY A 24 -4.76 -9.08 -11.88
C GLY A 24 -3.83 -8.29 -10.97
N ILE A 25 -3.68 -6.98 -11.22
CA ILE A 25 -2.90 -6.08 -10.35
C ILE A 25 -3.71 -5.77 -9.08
N ARG A 26 -3.45 -6.50 -8.00
CA ARG A 26 -3.99 -6.19 -6.67
C ARG A 26 -3.51 -4.80 -6.21
N GLY A 27 -4.43 -3.98 -5.73
CA GLY A 27 -4.09 -2.66 -5.17
C GLY A 27 -3.93 -1.52 -6.18
N ARG A 28 -4.40 -1.65 -7.43
CA ARG A 28 -4.43 -0.53 -8.41
C ARG A 28 -5.10 0.75 -7.87
N PHE A 29 -6.03 0.60 -6.92
CA PHE A 29 -6.74 1.72 -6.28
C PHE A 29 -6.17 2.12 -4.91
N TYR A 30 -5.10 1.48 -4.43
CA TYR A 30 -4.49 1.82 -3.15
C TYR A 30 -3.83 3.20 -3.22
N LYS A 31 -4.39 4.16 -2.48
CA LYS A 31 -3.79 5.48 -2.27
C LYS A 31 -3.17 5.51 -0.88
N PRO A 32 -1.83 5.56 -0.74
CA PRO A 32 -1.21 5.64 0.56
C PRO A 32 -1.61 6.92 1.29
N LYS A 33 -2.19 6.79 2.49
CA LYS A 33 -2.48 7.93 3.38
C LYS A 33 -1.32 8.14 4.33
N LYS A 34 -0.70 9.32 4.30
CA LYS A 34 0.31 9.71 5.29
C LYS A 34 -0.39 10.09 6.59
N VAL A 35 -0.01 9.45 7.68
CA VAL A 35 -0.50 9.77 9.03
C VAL A 35 0.64 10.46 9.76
N PRO A 36 0.42 11.64 10.38
CA PRO A 36 1.43 12.26 11.22
C PRO A 36 1.64 11.39 12.45
N THR A 37 2.87 10.92 12.64
CA THR A 37 3.24 10.07 13.77
C THR A 37 4.58 10.54 14.32
N SER A 38 4.71 10.56 15.64
CA SER A 38 5.97 10.84 16.32
C SER A 38 6.75 9.53 16.46
N MET A 39 7.98 9.51 15.94
CA MET A 39 8.90 8.37 16.01
C MET A 39 10.29 8.92 16.36
N ARG A 40 11.05 8.18 17.19
CA ARG A 40 12.44 8.50 17.49
C ARG A 40 13.35 7.78 16.50
N LEU A 41 14.35 8.50 15.98
CA LEU A 41 15.42 7.99 15.15
C LEU A 41 16.73 8.48 15.75
N ASP A 42 17.78 7.66 15.64
CA ASP A 42 19.11 8.06 16.05
C ASP A 42 19.65 9.18 15.15
N ASP A 43 20.52 10.04 15.71
CA ASP A 43 20.97 11.26 15.04
C ASP A 43 21.81 10.97 13.78
N ASP A 44 22.65 9.94 13.84
CA ASP A 44 23.48 9.48 12.72
C ASP A 44 22.62 8.95 11.56
N ILE A 45 21.59 8.14 11.86
CA ILE A 45 20.61 7.65 10.89
C ILE A 45 19.86 8.82 10.26
N LEU A 46 19.42 9.79 11.08
CA LEU A 46 18.70 10.96 10.59
C LEU A 46 19.58 11.81 9.66
N LEU A 47 20.86 12.01 10.02
CA LEU A 47 21.82 12.75 9.21
C LEU A 47 22.09 12.04 7.88
N PHE A 48 22.29 10.72 7.92
CA PHE A 48 22.48 9.90 6.74
C PHE A 48 21.29 10.01 5.77
N LEU A 49 20.06 9.81 6.26
CA LEU A 49 18.84 9.86 5.44
C LEU A 49 18.59 11.26 4.86
N LYS A 50 18.91 12.33 5.59
CA LYS A 50 18.81 13.70 5.06
C LYS A 50 19.79 13.94 3.91
N LYS A 51 21.03 13.47 4.05
CA LYS A 51 22.04 13.58 2.99
C LYS A 51 21.60 12.80 1.74
N GLU A 52 21.20 11.56 1.91
CA GLU A 52 20.73 10.70 0.82
C GLU A 52 19.49 11.29 0.12
N ALA A 53 18.55 11.84 0.90
CA ALA A 53 17.36 12.49 0.34
C ALA A 53 17.72 13.73 -0.50
N SER A 54 18.73 14.49 -0.09
CA SER A 54 19.25 15.63 -0.85
C SER A 54 19.86 15.19 -2.18
N GLU A 55 20.68 14.13 -2.18
CA GLU A 55 21.29 13.56 -3.38
C GLU A 55 20.23 13.04 -4.36
N LYS A 56 19.18 12.38 -3.83
CA LYS A 56 18.04 11.87 -4.60
C LYS A 56 16.99 12.93 -4.97
N LYS A 57 17.20 14.21 -4.59
CA LYS A 57 16.27 15.34 -4.81
C LYS A 57 14.84 15.03 -4.34
N MET A 58 14.70 14.41 -3.17
CA MET A 58 13.41 14.04 -2.59
C MET A 58 13.33 14.42 -1.12
N ALA A 59 12.11 14.50 -0.56
CA ALA A 59 11.93 14.76 0.86
C ALA A 59 12.39 13.55 1.71
N TYR A 60 13.09 13.78 2.82
CA TYR A 60 13.57 12.71 3.72
C TYR A 60 12.42 11.82 4.23
N GLN A 61 11.24 12.39 4.47
CA GLN A 61 10.05 11.63 4.88
C GLN A 61 9.58 10.66 3.79
N THR A 62 9.70 11.05 2.52
CA THR A 62 9.37 10.18 1.39
C THR A 62 10.40 9.05 1.26
N LEU A 63 11.69 9.37 1.44
CA LEU A 63 12.75 8.36 1.45
C LEU A 63 12.53 7.32 2.55
N ILE A 64 12.25 7.75 3.79
CA ILE A 64 11.94 6.85 4.91
C ILE A 64 10.75 5.93 4.57
N ASN A 65 9.66 6.49 4.04
CA ASN A 65 8.51 5.69 3.66
C ASN A 65 8.82 4.67 2.56
N ASN A 66 9.69 5.00 1.61
CA ASN A 66 10.10 4.07 0.56
C ASN A 66 10.94 2.92 1.13
N LEU A 67 11.93 3.23 1.97
CA LEU A 67 12.75 2.22 2.64
C LEU A 67 11.90 1.26 3.49
N LEU A 68 10.92 1.79 4.23
CA LEU A 68 10.00 0.96 5.00
C LEU A 68 9.13 0.07 4.09
N ARG A 69 8.67 0.57 2.94
CA ARG A 69 7.90 -0.23 1.97
C ARG A 69 8.73 -1.31 1.30
N GLU A 70 10.00 -1.04 1.04
CA GLU A 70 10.95 -2.04 0.52
C GLU A 70 11.20 -3.12 1.57
N HIS A 71 11.41 -2.74 2.83
CA HIS A 71 11.53 -3.68 3.92
C HIS A 71 10.27 -4.55 4.10
N MET A 72 9.06 -3.97 4.00
CA MET A 72 7.80 -4.73 4.02
C MET A 72 7.65 -5.72 2.86
N GLN A 73 8.24 -5.43 1.70
CA GLN A 73 8.25 -6.36 0.55
C GLN A 73 9.14 -7.56 0.84
N VAL A 74 10.35 -7.30 1.32
CA VAL A 74 11.33 -8.35 1.65
C VAL A 74 10.84 -9.21 2.82
N ALA A 75 10.24 -8.60 3.84
CA ALA A 75 9.70 -9.30 5.00
C ALA A 75 8.42 -10.11 4.70
N GLY A 76 7.91 -10.10 3.46
CA GLY A 76 6.71 -10.87 3.08
C GLY A 76 5.39 -10.34 3.62
N LEU A 77 5.39 -9.19 4.30
CA LEU A 77 4.21 -8.59 4.94
C LEU A 77 3.24 -7.93 3.95
N ARG A 78 3.54 -7.92 2.65
CA ARG A 78 2.61 -7.47 1.60
C ARG A 78 1.43 -8.41 1.32
N ASN A 79 1.34 -9.54 2.03
CA ASN A 79 0.23 -10.49 1.93
C ASN A 79 -0.87 -10.33 2.99
N GLN A 80 -0.86 -9.26 3.81
CA GLN A 80 -1.94 -9.00 4.78
C GLN A 80 -2.49 -7.59 4.61
N GLY A 81 -3.53 -7.50 3.78
CA GLY A 81 -4.33 -6.32 3.57
C GLY A 81 -5.58 -6.70 2.80
N ASN A 82 -6.43 -7.50 3.45
CA ASN A 82 -7.84 -7.67 3.09
C ASN A 82 -8.60 -6.36 3.34
#